data_AF-A0A2R6CKE6-F1
#
_entry.id   AF-A0A2R6CKE6-F1
#
_cell.length_a   1.000
_cell.length_b   1.000
_cell.length_c   1.000
_cell.angle_alpha   90.00
_cell.angle_beta   90.00
_cell.angle_gamma   90.00
#
_symmetry.space_group_name_H-M   'P 1'
#
loop_
_entity.id
_entity.type
_entity.pdbx_description
1 polymer ?
#
loop_
_entity_poly.entity_id
_entity_poly.type
_entity_poly.pdbx_seq_one_letter_code
_entity_poly.pdbx_strand_id
1 'polypeptide(L)'
;MTDYTTPIEATFELQRQAAQGSHQAMQQGVEFQKRMNEAALDGFEATESTQRRVVELQREAFHSVLDAVEANVPGAVSATDEMRDTVNEGYDELLDVHSETFDTFLDEYEDSVDTQAEISEEFLDAMEEQFDLLLEAHEEIEDQSVEATEQVSEQVGELQEQMEEIQAQIRDVSEQAADAVEA
;
A
#
# COMPACT_ATOMS: atom_id res chain seq x y z
N MET A 1 6.70 43.01 -3.68
CA MET A 1 7.25 42.48 -2.42
C MET A 1 7.02 40.96 -2.24
N THR A 2 6.39 40.24 -3.19
CA THR A 2 6.05 38.80 -3.07
C THR A 2 6.97 37.84 -3.85
N ASP A 3 7.92 38.35 -4.64
CA ASP A 3 8.68 37.51 -5.59
C ASP A 3 9.67 36.54 -4.92
N TYR A 4 10.04 36.77 -3.65
CA TYR A 4 11.08 35.99 -2.97
C TYR A 4 10.55 34.86 -2.06
N THR A 5 9.29 34.92 -1.59
CA THR A 5 8.68 33.85 -0.76
C THR A 5 8.07 32.73 -1.62
N THR A 6 7.52 33.10 -2.78
CA THR A 6 6.86 32.18 -3.74
C THR A 6 7.69 30.91 -4.09
N PRO A 7 9.02 30.97 -4.31
CA PRO A 7 9.81 29.79 -4.63
C PRO A 7 10.05 28.85 -3.43
N ILE A 8 10.09 29.41 -2.22
CA ILE A 8 10.31 28.65 -0.98
C ILE A 8 9.05 27.88 -0.62
N GLU A 9 7.90 28.57 -0.56
CA GLU A 9 6.58 27.97 -0.34
C GLU A 9 6.30 26.85 -1.35
N ALA A 10 6.56 27.09 -2.64
CA ALA A 10 6.39 26.08 -3.69
C ALA A 10 7.25 24.82 -3.45
N THR A 11 8.43 24.97 -2.86
CA THR A 11 9.30 23.83 -2.55
C THR A 11 8.75 23.02 -1.37
N PHE A 12 8.29 23.69 -0.31
CA PHE A 12 7.64 23.05 0.84
C PHE A 12 6.34 22.34 0.43
N GLU A 13 5.53 22.95 -0.44
CA GLU A 13 4.31 22.34 -0.94
C GLU A 13 4.60 21.05 -1.73
N LEU A 14 5.63 21.05 -2.58
CA LEU A 14 6.07 19.84 -3.29
C LEU A 14 6.54 18.74 -2.31
N GLN A 15 7.27 19.10 -1.25
CA GLN A 15 7.71 18.16 -0.21
C GLN A 15 6.53 17.56 0.54
N ARG A 16 5.54 18.38 0.93
CA ARG A 16 4.29 17.95 1.57
C ARG A 16 3.53 16.95 0.70
N GLN A 17 3.34 17.26 -0.58
CA GLN A 17 2.65 16.36 -1.51
C GLN A 17 3.39 15.03 -1.70
N ALA A 18 4.73 15.06 -1.78
CA ALA A 18 5.54 13.85 -1.91
C ALA A 18 5.46 12.95 -0.66
N ALA A 19 5.47 13.56 0.53
CA ALA A 19 5.30 12.85 1.80
C ALA A 19 3.91 12.19 1.90
N GLN A 20 2.85 12.96 1.65
CA GLN A 20 1.47 12.46 1.66
C GLN A 20 1.26 11.35 0.62
N GLY A 21 1.80 11.51 -0.59
CA GLY A 21 1.74 10.47 -1.62
C GLY A 21 2.47 9.19 -1.22
N SER A 22 3.60 9.29 -0.53
CA SER A 22 4.35 8.13 -0.02
C SER A 22 3.58 7.41 1.08
N HIS A 23 2.98 8.15 2.02
CA HIS A 23 2.13 7.61 3.07
C HIS A 23 0.93 6.85 2.49
N GLN A 24 0.23 7.46 1.53
CA GLN A 24 -0.91 6.81 0.87
C GLN A 24 -0.49 5.58 0.06
N ALA A 25 0.71 5.56 -0.51
CA ALA A 25 1.23 4.39 -1.21
C ALA A 25 1.52 3.22 -0.25
N MET A 26 1.98 3.51 0.97
CA MET A 26 2.19 2.49 2.01
C MET A 26 0.86 1.87 2.45
N GLN A 27 -0.16 2.68 2.76
CA GLN A 27 -1.49 2.22 3.12
C GLN A 27 -2.09 1.32 2.01
N GLN A 28 -2.04 1.78 0.76
CA GLN A 28 -2.49 1.00 -0.40
C GLN A 28 -1.71 -0.31 -0.57
N GLY A 29 -0.42 -0.33 -0.21
CA GLY A 29 0.40 -1.54 -0.24
C GLY A 29 -0.09 -2.61 0.73
N VAL A 30 -0.43 -2.22 1.96
CA VAL A 30 -1.00 -3.12 2.97
C VAL A 30 -2.38 -3.61 2.55
N GLU A 31 -3.25 -2.74 2.05
CA GLU A 31 -4.56 -3.14 1.50
C GLU A 31 -4.44 -4.09 0.30
N PHE A 32 -3.43 -3.88 -0.55
CA PHE A 32 -3.15 -4.79 -1.66
C PHE A 32 -2.71 -6.16 -1.15
N GLN A 33 -1.82 -6.21 -0.16
CA GLN A 33 -1.37 -7.46 0.45
C GLN A 33 -2.54 -8.25 1.06
N LYS A 34 -3.46 -7.58 1.78
CA LYS A 34 -4.68 -8.22 2.33
C LYS A 34 -5.52 -8.87 1.24
N ARG A 35 -5.86 -8.12 0.19
CA ARG A 35 -6.64 -8.63 -0.95
C ARG A 35 -5.94 -9.79 -1.67
N MET A 36 -4.62 -9.77 -1.76
CA MET A 36 -3.85 -10.87 -2.34
C MET A 36 -3.91 -12.13 -1.48
N ASN A 37 -3.85 -11.99 -0.16
CA ASN A 37 -3.97 -13.11 0.78
C ASN A 37 -5.39 -13.70 0.77
N GLU A 38 -6.43 -12.86 0.79
CA GLU A 38 -7.83 -13.29 0.62
C GLU A 38 -8.02 -14.06 -0.69
N ALA A 39 -7.50 -13.53 -1.80
CA ALA A 39 -7.57 -14.22 -3.08
C ALA A 39 -6.79 -15.55 -3.11
N ALA A 40 -5.73 -15.68 -2.31
CA ALA A 40 -4.99 -16.91 -2.16
C ALA A 40 -5.78 -17.95 -1.34
N LEU A 41 -6.40 -17.54 -0.24
CA LEU A 41 -7.34 -18.35 0.57
C LEU A 41 -8.46 -18.92 -0.32
N ASP A 42 -9.19 -18.05 -1.02
CA ASP A 42 -10.24 -18.45 -1.98
C ASP A 42 -9.71 -19.44 -3.03
N GLY A 43 -8.48 -19.23 -3.50
CA GLY A 43 -7.84 -20.09 -4.48
C GLY A 43 -7.52 -21.49 -3.95
N PHE A 44 -7.13 -21.59 -2.68
CA PHE A 44 -6.90 -22.86 -2.01
C PHE A 44 -8.20 -23.63 -1.81
N GLU A 45 -9.26 -23.00 -1.34
CA GLU A 45 -10.60 -23.61 -1.22
C GLU A 45 -11.14 -24.09 -2.59
N ALA A 46 -10.98 -23.27 -3.63
CA ALA A 46 -11.36 -23.65 -4.99
C ALA A 46 -10.55 -24.86 -5.50
N THR A 47 -9.30 -24.98 -5.07
CA THR A 47 -8.43 -26.12 -5.41
C THR A 47 -8.86 -27.39 -4.69
N GLU A 48 -9.15 -27.33 -3.39
CA GLU A 48 -9.63 -28.46 -2.58
C GLU A 48 -10.95 -29.01 -3.12
N SER A 49 -11.94 -28.14 -3.34
CA SER A 49 -13.23 -28.52 -3.94
C SER A 49 -13.09 -29.14 -5.33
N THR A 50 -12.14 -28.66 -6.15
CA THR A 50 -11.85 -29.25 -7.46
C THR A 50 -11.23 -30.65 -7.33
N GLN A 51 -10.27 -30.82 -6.42
CA GLN A 51 -9.63 -32.11 -6.18
C GLN A 51 -10.63 -33.14 -5.66
N ARG A 52 -11.46 -32.77 -4.68
CA ARG A 52 -12.57 -33.58 -4.18
C ARG A 52 -13.46 -34.07 -5.31
N ARG A 53 -13.87 -33.17 -6.19
CA ARG A 53 -14.71 -33.51 -7.35
C ARG A 53 -14.03 -34.47 -8.32
N VAL A 54 -12.73 -34.33 -8.55
CA VAL A 54 -11.96 -35.25 -9.40
C VAL A 54 -11.91 -36.66 -8.78
N VAL A 55 -11.73 -36.75 -7.46
CA VAL A 55 -11.73 -38.02 -6.73
C VAL A 55 -13.10 -38.70 -6.79
N GLU A 56 -14.18 -37.95 -6.57
CA GLU A 56 -15.55 -38.45 -6.71
C GLU A 56 -15.85 -38.96 -8.13
N LEU A 57 -15.37 -38.25 -9.17
CA LEU A 57 -15.50 -38.70 -10.56
C LEU A 57 -14.74 -40.01 -10.83
N GLN A 58 -13.56 -40.20 -10.23
CA GLN A 58 -12.81 -41.46 -10.35
C GLN A 58 -13.55 -42.60 -9.66
N ARG A 59 -14.15 -42.36 -8.49
CA ARG A 59 -15.01 -43.32 -7.79
C ARG A 59 -16.19 -43.75 -8.66
N GLU A 60 -16.87 -42.80 -9.29
CA GLU A 60 -18.00 -43.09 -10.18
C GLU A 60 -17.58 -43.84 -11.46
N ALA A 61 -16.41 -43.53 -12.01
CA ALA A 61 -15.83 -44.29 -13.12
C ALA A 61 -15.53 -45.75 -12.72
N PHE A 62 -15.02 -45.97 -11.50
CA PHE A 62 -14.79 -47.31 -10.97
C PHE A 62 -16.11 -48.09 -10.81
N HIS A 63 -17.14 -47.44 -10.25
CA HIS A 63 -18.49 -48.02 -10.16
C HIS A 63 -19.02 -48.42 -11.54
N SER A 64 -18.85 -47.57 -12.54
CA SER A 64 -19.27 -47.85 -13.92
C SER A 64 -18.58 -49.09 -14.52
N VAL A 65 -17.30 -49.31 -14.18
CA VAL A 65 -16.55 -50.52 -14.61
C VAL A 65 -17.11 -51.77 -13.93
N LEU A 66 -17.42 -51.71 -12.63
CA LEU A 66 -18.02 -52.83 -11.91
C LEU A 66 -19.42 -53.17 -12.45
N ASP A 67 -20.24 -52.16 -12.74
CA ASP A 67 -21.58 -52.35 -13.32
C ASP A 67 -21.50 -53.08 -14.67
N ALA A 68 -20.50 -52.73 -15.49
CA ALA A 68 -20.27 -53.39 -16.78
C ALA A 68 -19.85 -54.87 -16.61
N VAL A 69 -19.05 -55.20 -15.58
CA VAL A 69 -18.68 -56.58 -15.26
C VAL A 69 -19.90 -57.38 -14.82
N GLU A 70 -20.71 -56.82 -13.92
CA GLU A 70 -21.93 -57.44 -13.40
C GLU A 70 -22.94 -57.76 -14.51
N ALA A 71 -23.07 -56.85 -15.48
CA ALA A 71 -23.95 -57.02 -16.64
C ALA A 71 -23.50 -58.15 -17.60
N ASN A 72 -22.20 -58.45 -17.67
CA ASN A 72 -21.63 -59.38 -18.65
C ASN A 72 -21.18 -60.73 -18.06
N VAL A 73 -21.03 -60.84 -16.74
CA VAL A 73 -20.49 -62.03 -16.07
C VAL A 73 -21.52 -62.59 -15.07
N PRO A 74 -22.21 -63.70 -15.41
CA PRO A 74 -23.17 -64.32 -14.51
C PRO A 74 -22.53 -64.77 -13.19
N GLY A 75 -23.14 -64.37 -12.06
CA GLY A 75 -22.65 -64.72 -10.72
C GLY A 75 -21.55 -63.82 -10.16
N ALA A 76 -21.19 -62.72 -10.85
CA ALA A 76 -20.17 -61.79 -10.38
C ALA A 76 -20.65 -60.81 -9.29
N VAL A 77 -21.96 -60.64 -9.11
CA VAL A 77 -22.64 -59.66 -8.22
C VAL A 77 -21.98 -59.58 -6.83
N SER A 78 -21.82 -60.72 -6.14
CA SER A 78 -21.27 -60.72 -4.78
C SER A 78 -19.81 -60.28 -4.72
N ALA A 79 -19.03 -60.61 -5.76
CA ALA A 79 -17.62 -60.22 -5.83
C ALA A 79 -17.46 -58.74 -6.21
N THR A 80 -18.34 -58.20 -7.06
CA THR A 80 -18.36 -56.78 -7.40
C THR A 80 -18.84 -55.91 -6.24
N ASP A 81 -19.78 -56.38 -5.42
CA ASP A 81 -20.24 -55.67 -4.22
C ASP A 81 -19.14 -55.55 -3.17
N GLU A 82 -18.45 -56.64 -2.84
CA GLU A 82 -17.32 -56.62 -1.89
C GLU A 82 -16.20 -55.69 -2.36
N MET A 83 -15.95 -55.67 -3.68
CA MET A 83 -14.97 -54.75 -4.28
C MET A 83 -15.44 -53.29 -4.23
N ARG A 84 -16.74 -53.04 -4.42
CA ARG A 84 -17.34 -51.70 -4.32
C ARG A 84 -17.22 -51.16 -2.91
N ASP A 85 -17.53 -51.97 -1.90
CA ASP A 85 -17.42 -51.58 -0.50
C ASP A 85 -15.96 -51.25 -0.13
N THR A 86 -15.02 -52.11 -0.51
CA THR A 86 -13.57 -51.88 -0.26
C THR A 86 -13.08 -50.57 -0.89
N VAL A 87 -13.47 -50.31 -2.14
CA VAL A 87 -13.03 -49.10 -2.84
C VAL A 87 -13.73 -47.86 -2.30
N ASN A 88 -15.01 -47.96 -1.93
CA ASN A 88 -15.74 -46.88 -1.28
C ASN A 88 -15.08 -46.47 0.03
N GLU A 89 -14.78 -47.44 0.89
CA GLU A 89 -14.13 -47.19 2.19
C GLU A 89 -12.76 -46.52 1.98
N GLY A 90 -11.98 -46.98 0.99
CA GLY A 90 -10.69 -46.34 0.66
C GLY A 90 -10.82 -44.92 0.11
N TYR A 91 -11.85 -44.62 -0.69
CA TYR A 91 -12.12 -43.26 -1.16
C TYR A 91 -12.62 -42.34 -0.03
N ASP A 92 -13.48 -42.86 0.84
CA ASP A 92 -14.01 -42.12 1.99
C ASP A 92 -12.88 -41.77 2.96
N GLU A 93 -12.01 -42.72 3.31
CA GLU A 93 -10.82 -42.45 4.14
C GLU A 93 -9.86 -41.44 3.49
N LEU A 94 -9.63 -41.55 2.19
CA LEU A 94 -8.79 -40.61 1.46
C LEU A 94 -9.37 -39.18 1.46
N LEU A 95 -10.68 -39.04 1.24
CA LEU A 95 -11.35 -37.75 1.25
C LEU A 95 -11.38 -37.12 2.64
N ASP A 96 -11.65 -37.92 3.67
CA ASP A 96 -11.70 -37.44 5.06
C ASP A 96 -10.31 -36.96 5.52
N VAL A 97 -9.26 -37.77 5.33
CA VAL A 97 -7.89 -37.39 5.70
C VAL A 97 -7.43 -36.16 4.91
N HIS A 98 -7.77 -36.10 3.62
CA HIS A 98 -7.45 -34.94 2.80
C HIS A 98 -8.15 -33.68 3.30
N SER A 99 -9.46 -33.73 3.56
CA SER A 99 -10.25 -32.61 4.08
C SER A 99 -9.66 -32.11 5.39
N GLU A 100 -9.45 -33.00 6.37
CA GLU A 100 -8.92 -32.62 7.68
C GLU A 100 -7.54 -31.97 7.59
N THR A 101 -6.67 -32.51 6.73
CA THR A 101 -5.32 -31.96 6.51
C THR A 101 -5.39 -30.59 5.82
N PHE A 102 -6.29 -30.43 4.86
CA PHE A 102 -6.45 -29.19 4.11
C PHE A 102 -7.09 -28.09 4.96
N ASP A 103 -8.11 -28.43 5.73
CA ASP A 103 -8.77 -27.52 6.69
C ASP A 103 -7.76 -27.04 7.72
N THR A 104 -6.95 -27.94 8.31
CA THR A 104 -5.88 -27.54 9.24
C THR A 104 -4.89 -26.57 8.59
N PHE A 105 -4.51 -26.82 7.33
CA PHE A 105 -3.61 -25.92 6.60
C PHE A 105 -4.26 -24.55 6.32
N LEU A 106 -5.54 -24.52 5.94
CA LEU A 106 -6.28 -23.28 5.70
C LEU A 106 -6.40 -22.46 6.98
N ASP A 107 -6.78 -23.08 8.08
CA ASP A 107 -6.90 -22.44 9.39
C ASP A 107 -5.55 -21.83 9.83
N GLU A 108 -4.45 -22.58 9.72
CA GLU A 108 -3.10 -22.08 10.04
C GLU A 108 -2.68 -20.92 9.12
N TYR A 109 -3.06 -20.97 7.85
CA TYR A 109 -2.74 -19.92 6.88
C TYR A 109 -3.57 -18.66 7.15
N GLU A 110 -4.87 -18.78 7.43
CA GLU A 110 -5.77 -17.69 7.80
C GLU A 110 -5.26 -16.99 9.06
N ASP A 111 -5.00 -17.74 10.13
CA ASP A 111 -4.43 -17.21 11.38
C ASP A 111 -3.11 -16.44 11.13
N SER A 112 -2.26 -16.96 10.24
CA SER A 112 -1.00 -16.30 9.88
C SER A 112 -1.23 -15.01 9.09
N VAL A 113 -2.22 -14.97 8.21
CA VAL A 113 -2.59 -13.79 7.43
C VAL A 113 -3.17 -12.71 8.34
N ASP A 114 -4.05 -13.09 9.25
CA ASP A 114 -4.69 -12.19 10.21
C ASP A 114 -3.65 -11.59 11.16
N THR A 115 -2.77 -12.42 11.73
CA THR A 115 -1.66 -11.93 12.57
C THR A 115 -0.78 -10.94 11.82
N GLN A 116 -0.46 -11.22 10.55
CA GLN A 116 0.35 -10.34 9.72
C GLN A 116 -0.39 -9.02 9.40
N ALA A 117 -1.71 -9.09 9.17
CA ALA A 117 -2.56 -7.93 8.93
C ALA A 117 -2.63 -7.02 10.15
N GLU A 118 -2.84 -7.58 11.35
CA GLU A 118 -2.85 -6.83 12.62
C GLU A 118 -1.54 -6.10 12.86
N ILE A 119 -0.40 -6.79 12.71
CA ILE A 119 0.93 -6.17 12.89
C ILE A 119 1.16 -5.06 11.85
N SER A 120 0.72 -5.26 10.61
CA SER A 120 0.86 -4.25 9.56
C SER A 120 -0.03 -3.02 9.81
N GLU A 121 -1.23 -3.20 10.36
CA GLU A 121 -2.10 -2.10 10.79
C GLU A 121 -1.47 -1.32 11.94
N GLU A 122 -1.03 -2.00 13.01
CA GLU A 122 -0.38 -1.34 14.15
C GLU A 122 0.87 -0.54 13.72
N PHE A 123 1.65 -1.10 12.79
CA PHE A 123 2.80 -0.40 12.21
C PHE A 123 2.40 0.83 11.40
N LEU A 124 1.33 0.75 10.60
CA LEU A 124 0.82 1.89 9.83
C LEU A 124 0.32 3.00 10.75
N ASP A 125 -0.47 2.67 11.77
CA ASP A 125 -0.98 3.63 12.74
C ASP A 125 0.17 4.37 13.45
N ALA A 126 1.17 3.62 13.94
CA ALA A 126 2.35 4.21 14.57
C ALA A 126 3.20 5.06 13.61
N MET A 127 3.19 4.74 12.31
CA MET A 127 3.84 5.55 11.29
C MET A 127 3.04 6.81 10.97
N GLU A 128 1.72 6.74 10.91
CA GLU A 128 0.82 7.87 10.64
C GLU A 128 0.99 8.93 11.73
N GLU A 129 1.00 8.54 13.01
CA GLU A 129 1.30 9.45 14.12
C GLU A 129 2.66 10.16 13.97
N GLN A 130 3.69 9.44 13.51
CA GLN A 130 5.01 10.03 13.26
C GLN A 130 5.00 10.95 12.03
N PHE A 131 4.24 10.62 10.99
CA PHE A 131 4.08 11.45 9.81
C PHE A 131 3.39 12.76 10.15
N ASP A 132 2.33 12.73 10.96
CA ASP A 132 1.63 13.92 11.42
C ASP A 132 2.55 14.84 12.22
N LEU A 133 3.29 14.29 13.19
CA LEU A 133 4.29 15.05 13.95
C LEU A 133 5.38 15.66 13.05
N LEU A 134 5.84 14.91 12.04
CA LEU A 134 6.83 15.42 11.09
C LEU A 134 6.25 16.52 10.20
N LEU A 135 4.99 16.41 9.77
CA LEU A 135 4.31 17.42 8.98
C LEU A 135 4.13 18.71 9.78
N GLU A 136 3.69 18.61 11.03
CA GLU A 136 3.57 19.77 11.94
C GLU A 136 4.92 20.47 12.12
N ALA A 137 5.98 19.71 12.40
CA ALA A 137 7.34 20.27 12.52
C ALA A 137 7.82 20.89 11.19
N HIS A 138 7.43 20.32 10.05
CA HIS A 138 7.80 20.84 8.74
C HIS A 138 7.08 22.14 8.42
N GLU A 139 5.80 22.25 8.77
CA GLU A 139 4.98 23.46 8.68
C GLU A 139 5.56 24.59 9.53
N GLU A 140 5.98 24.30 10.76
CA GLU A 140 6.63 25.30 11.61
C GLU A 140 7.95 25.82 10.99
N ILE A 141 8.71 24.94 10.33
CA ILE A 141 9.93 25.35 9.61
C ILE A 141 9.62 26.16 8.36
N GLU A 142 8.56 25.80 7.62
CA GLU A 142 8.07 26.57 6.47
C GLU A 142 7.74 28.00 6.88
N ASP A 143 6.91 28.16 7.92
CA ASP A 143 6.51 29.48 8.46
C ASP A 143 7.73 30.31 8.87
N GLN A 144 8.66 29.73 9.63
CA GLN A 144 9.89 30.41 10.04
C GLN A 144 10.78 30.79 8.84
N SER A 145 10.81 29.96 7.80
CA SER A 145 11.62 30.20 6.60
C SER A 145 11.03 31.32 5.73
N VAL A 146 9.70 31.34 5.59
CA VAL A 146 8.96 32.40 4.91
C VAL A 146 9.18 33.71 5.65
N GLU A 147 8.94 33.74 6.97
CA GLU A 147 9.11 34.95 7.79
C GLU A 147 10.55 35.50 7.72
N ALA A 148 11.56 34.64 7.81
CA ALA A 148 12.95 35.05 7.70
C ALA A 148 13.26 35.65 6.31
N THR A 149 12.68 35.10 5.26
CA THR A 149 12.86 35.60 3.88
C THR A 149 12.18 36.95 3.70
N GLU A 150 10.99 37.13 4.26
CA GLU A 150 10.28 38.42 4.27
C GLU A 150 11.11 39.49 5.00
N GLN A 151 11.63 39.19 6.19
CA GLN A 151 12.49 40.11 6.96
C GLN A 151 13.76 40.51 6.20
N VAL A 152 14.40 39.56 5.49
CA VAL A 152 15.57 39.86 4.66
C VAL A 152 15.18 40.73 3.46
N SER A 153 14.06 40.42 2.82
CA SER A 153 13.54 41.20 1.69
C SER A 153 13.23 42.64 2.10
N GLU A 154 12.65 42.84 3.28
CA GLU A 154 12.31 44.16 3.81
C GLU A 154 13.58 44.98 4.08
N GLN A 155 14.58 44.40 4.76
CA GLN A 155 15.89 45.03 4.98
C GLN A 155 16.62 45.39 3.67
N VAL A 156 16.54 44.53 2.65
CA VAL A 156 17.12 44.83 1.33
C VAL A 156 16.37 45.97 0.65
N GLY A 157 15.03 46.01 0.77
CA GLY A 157 14.22 47.13 0.28
C GLY A 157 14.60 48.46 0.93
N GLU A 158 14.73 48.48 2.26
CA GLU A 158 15.18 49.67 3.00
C GLU A 158 16.59 50.14 2.60
N LEU A 159 17.52 49.21 2.34
CA LEU A 159 18.86 49.53 1.86
C LEU A 159 18.85 50.12 0.44
N GLN A 160 17.96 49.63 -0.43
CA GLN A 160 17.78 50.17 -1.78
C GLN A 160 17.23 51.59 -1.73
N GLU A 161 16.20 51.84 -0.92
CA GLU A 161 15.65 53.19 -0.72
C GLU A 161 16.71 54.17 -0.19
N GLN A 162 17.50 53.76 0.81
CA GLN A 162 18.60 54.58 1.33
C GLN A 162 19.66 54.90 0.26
N MET A 163 19.99 53.93 -0.61
CA MET A 163 20.94 54.14 -1.70
C MET A 163 20.40 55.10 -2.76
N GLU A 164 19.10 55.01 -3.09
CA GLU A 164 18.44 55.96 -3.99
C GLU A 164 18.45 57.38 -3.43
N GLU A 165 18.17 57.53 -2.13
CA GLU A 165 18.19 58.82 -1.44
C GLU A 165 19.60 59.44 -1.38
N ILE A 166 20.64 58.63 -1.11
CA ILE A 166 22.04 59.07 -1.17
C ILE A 166 22.42 59.51 -2.59
N GLN A 167 22.03 58.76 -3.62
CA GLN A 167 22.29 59.16 -5.02
C GLN A 167 21.60 60.47 -5.37
N ALA A 168 20.36 60.68 -4.91
CA ALA A 168 19.64 61.93 -5.10
C ALA A 168 20.37 63.12 -4.43
N GLN A 169 20.81 62.96 -3.18
CA GLN A 169 21.60 63.99 -2.47
C GLN A 169 22.92 64.30 -3.17
N ILE A 170 23.64 63.28 -3.68
CA ILE A 170 24.88 63.49 -4.43
C ILE A 170 24.61 64.29 -5.72
N ARG A 171 23.51 64.01 -6.42
CA ARG A 171 23.08 64.81 -7.58
C ARG A 171 22.81 66.26 -7.21
N ASP A 172 22.03 66.51 -6.16
CA ASP A 172 21.70 67.87 -5.71
C ASP A 172 22.97 68.66 -5.31
N VAL A 173 23.89 68.04 -4.56
CA VAL A 173 25.16 68.69 -4.16
C VAL A 173 26.05 68.98 -5.36
N SER A 174 26.08 68.07 -6.34
CA SER A 174 26.89 68.27 -7.55
C SER A 174 26.31 69.35 -8.47
N GLU A 175 24.98 69.47 -8.58
CA GLU A 175 24.32 70.61 -9.24
C GLU A 175 24.65 71.94 -8.54
N GLN A 176 24.51 72.02 -7.22
CA GLN A 176 24.86 73.24 -6.47
C GLN A 176 26.34 73.63 -6.61
N ALA A 177 27.24 72.64 -6.64
CA ALA A 177 28.67 72.90 -6.82
C ALA A 177 28.99 73.37 -8.25
N ALA A 178 28.29 72.88 -9.27
CA ALA A 178 28.44 73.34 -10.64
C ALA A 178 27.95 74.79 -10.80
N ASP A 179 26.79 75.12 -10.24
CA ASP A 179 26.23 76.48 -10.26
C ASP A 179 27.13 77.49 -9.52
N ALA A 180 27.78 77.07 -8.43
CA ALA A 180 28.70 77.93 -7.67
C ALA A 180 30.04 78.20 -8.37
N VAL A 181 30.41 77.40 -9.38
CA VAL A 181 31.65 77.55 -10.17
C VAL A 181 31.43 78.39 -11.43
N GLU A 182 30.19 78.50 -11.92
CA GLU A 182 29.82 79.34 -13.08
C GLU A 182 29.45 80.80 -12.73
N ALA A 183 29.35 81.15 -11.43
CA ALA A 183 29.08 82.50 -10.91
C ALA A 183 30.36 83.30 -10.58
#